data_AF-A0A8S3S7U3-F1
#
_entry.id   AF-A0A8S3S7U3-F1
#
_cell.length_a   1.000
_cell.length_b   1.000
_cell.length_c   1.000
_cell.angle_alpha   90.00
_cell.angle_beta   90.00
_cell.angle_gamma   90.00
#
_symmetry.space_group_name_H-M   'P 1'
#
loop_
_entity.id
_entity.type
_entity.pdbx_description
1 polymer ?
#
loop_
_entity_poly.entity_id
_entity_poly.type
_entity_poly.pdbx_seq_one_letter_code
_entity_poly.pdbx_strand_id
1 'polypeptide(L)'
;MKFLPYQFRETQSDFFGKKGISWHISCLVTKSENEEFDLQCYVHILENGSQGWFSVANIILHLLTNIKSTRPTLKEVFLKSDNAACYHCTNLLAFIQQNNGQFPIKVAEYNFSEAQSGKDLCDSKTGSCRMHIYKYANEGHDVLNPRSMKLALDSYGGVKGTQSCIVTVNADDEPKTKIRMPGISTYNNFNFENDGIIARKAYKVGEGHVIKTSTQYSETISVERVYKLEVSYL
;
A
#
# COMPACT_ATOMS: atom_id res chain seq x y z
N MET A 1 4.65 -6.60 -3.19
CA MET A 1 4.91 -7.69 -4.17
C MET A 1 6.25 -7.47 -4.85
N LYS A 2 6.79 -8.45 -5.59
CA LYS A 2 8.03 -8.27 -6.37
C LYS A 2 7.85 -8.60 -7.85
N PHE A 3 8.39 -7.76 -8.73
CA PHE A 3 8.56 -8.03 -10.14
C PHE A 3 10.00 -8.49 -10.38
N LEU A 4 10.21 -9.61 -11.06
CA LEU A 4 11.55 -10.06 -11.39
C LEU A 4 12.01 -9.31 -12.65
N PRO A 5 13.17 -8.63 -12.63
CA PRO A 5 13.74 -7.99 -13.80
C PRO A 5 13.72 -8.92 -15.01
N TYR A 6 13.24 -8.43 -16.15
CA TYR A 6 13.01 -9.23 -17.33
C TYR A 6 13.68 -8.58 -18.53
N GLN A 7 14.40 -9.39 -19.31
CA GLN A 7 15.08 -8.94 -20.53
C GLN A 7 14.43 -9.60 -21.73
N PHE A 8 14.44 -8.91 -22.86
CA PHE A 8 13.91 -9.49 -24.10
C PHE A 8 14.66 -10.76 -24.50
N ARG A 9 15.98 -10.76 -24.31
CA ARG A 9 16.85 -11.91 -24.49
C ARG A 9 17.58 -12.18 -23.20
N GLU A 10 17.11 -13.18 -22.48
CA GLU A 10 17.65 -13.57 -21.18
C GLU A 10 18.36 -14.92 -21.32
N THR A 11 19.64 -14.97 -20.94
CA THR A 11 20.34 -16.25 -20.81
C THR A 11 20.04 -16.89 -19.45
N GLN A 12 20.29 -18.19 -19.32
CA GLN A 12 20.12 -18.88 -18.04
C GLN A 12 20.98 -18.27 -16.91
N SER A 13 22.18 -17.80 -17.25
CA SER A 13 23.06 -17.10 -16.29
C SER A 13 22.50 -15.75 -15.86
N ASP A 14 21.86 -15.01 -16.77
CA ASP A 14 21.27 -13.71 -16.45
C ASP A 14 20.08 -13.86 -15.50
N PHE A 15 19.29 -14.93 -15.67
CA PHE A 15 18.12 -15.22 -14.83
C PHE A 15 18.49 -15.54 -13.38
N PHE A 16 19.62 -16.20 -13.15
CA PHE A 16 19.98 -16.70 -11.82
C PHE A 16 20.31 -15.57 -10.84
N GLY A 17 19.68 -15.58 -9.66
CA GLY A 17 20.00 -14.65 -8.57
C GLY A 17 19.44 -13.24 -8.73
N LYS A 18 18.51 -12.99 -9.68
CA LYS A 18 17.90 -11.67 -9.87
C LYS A 18 17.20 -11.15 -8.61
N LYS A 19 17.53 -9.93 -8.22
CA LYS A 19 16.81 -9.21 -7.17
C LYS A 19 15.50 -8.64 -7.73
N GLY A 20 14.38 -9.04 -7.16
CA GLY A 20 13.07 -8.51 -7.54
C GLY A 20 12.90 -7.03 -7.21
N ILE A 21 12.27 -6.28 -8.11
CA ILE A 21 11.82 -4.90 -7.93
C ILE A 21 10.56 -4.90 -7.05
N SER A 22 10.63 -4.18 -5.94
CA SER A 22 9.52 -4.07 -4.99
C SER A 22 8.48 -3.08 -5.50
N TRP A 23 7.20 -3.43 -5.39
CA TRP A 23 6.09 -2.56 -5.80
C TRP A 23 4.82 -2.88 -5.01
N HIS A 24 3.99 -1.86 -4.83
CA HIS A 24 2.69 -1.92 -4.17
C HIS A 24 1.61 -1.45 -5.14
N ILE A 25 0.44 -2.08 -5.07
CA ILE A 25 -0.72 -1.73 -5.87
C ILE A 25 -1.89 -1.46 -4.93
N SER A 26 -2.51 -0.31 -5.13
CA SER A 26 -3.70 0.11 -4.39
C SER A 26 -4.84 0.33 -5.38
N CYS A 27 -5.99 -0.30 -5.13
CA CYS A 27 -7.21 -0.12 -5.91
C CYS A 27 -8.20 0.74 -5.11
N LEU A 28 -8.52 1.92 -5.62
CA LEU A 28 -9.57 2.78 -5.11
C LEU A 28 -10.87 2.46 -5.84
N VAL A 29 -11.86 2.00 -5.09
CA VAL A 29 -13.24 1.85 -5.56
C VAL A 29 -14.06 3.01 -5.01
N THR A 30 -14.74 3.74 -5.88
CA THR A 30 -15.70 4.79 -5.48
C THR A 30 -17.05 4.53 -6.11
N LYS A 31 -18.12 4.96 -5.44
CA LYS A 31 -19.48 4.95 -6.00
C LYS A 31 -19.86 6.38 -6.37
N SER A 32 -20.30 6.60 -7.61
CA SER A 32 -20.77 7.89 -8.09
C SER A 32 -22.21 8.16 -7.60
N GLU A 33 -22.69 9.39 -7.81
CA GLU A 33 -24.09 9.76 -7.51
C GLU A 33 -25.10 8.96 -8.34
N ASN A 34 -24.70 8.54 -9.54
CA ASN A 34 -25.51 7.69 -10.43
C ASN A 34 -25.44 6.20 -10.07
N GLU A 35 -24.91 5.88 -8.89
CA GLU A 35 -24.70 4.52 -8.39
C GLU A 35 -23.72 3.64 -9.16
N GLU A 36 -22.94 4.23 -10.07
CA GLU A 36 -21.92 3.51 -10.81
C GLU A 36 -20.62 3.41 -10.01
N PHE A 37 -19.95 2.26 -10.10
CA PHE A 37 -18.66 2.04 -9.47
C PHE A 37 -17.53 2.43 -10.42
N ASP A 38 -16.62 3.27 -9.91
CA ASP A 38 -15.39 3.67 -10.57
C ASP A 38 -14.18 3.02 -9.88
N LEU A 39 -13.23 2.55 -10.67
CA LEU A 39 -12.03 1.85 -10.21
C LEU A 39 -10.79 2.56 -10.74
N GLN A 40 -10.04 3.15 -9.81
CA GLN A 40 -8.73 3.76 -10.08
C GLN A 40 -7.65 2.98 -9.35
N CYS A 41 -6.54 2.70 -10.04
CA CYS A 41 -5.43 1.92 -9.52
C CYS A 41 -4.18 2.78 -9.44
N TYR A 42 -3.42 2.62 -8.34
CA TYR A 42 -2.17 3.32 -8.11
C TYR A 42 -1.06 2.30 -7.91
N VAL A 43 0.03 2.47 -8.65
CA VAL A 43 1.22 1.63 -8.59
C VAL A 43 2.37 2.45 -8.00
N HIS A 44 2.87 2.03 -6.85
CA HIS A 44 4.06 2.61 -6.23
C HIS A 44 5.22 1.64 -6.38
N ILE A 45 6.19 1.99 -7.22
CA ILE A 45 7.39 1.17 -7.49
C ILE A 45 8.51 1.65 -6.57
N LEU A 46 9.03 0.78 -5.71
CA LEU A 46 10.06 1.14 -4.74
C LEU A 46 11.44 1.07 -5.41
N GLU A 47 12.12 2.21 -5.49
CA GLU A 47 13.51 2.28 -5.94
C GLU A 47 14.48 2.00 -4.79
N ASN A 48 14.31 2.72 -3.68
CA ASN A 48 15.03 2.47 -2.43
C ASN A 48 14.03 2.30 -1.28
N GLY A 49 14.37 1.38 -0.35
CA GLY A 49 13.56 1.09 0.83
C GLY A 49 13.29 -0.40 1.04
N SER A 50 12.76 -0.73 2.22
CA SER A 50 12.30 -2.09 2.55
C SER A 50 10.81 -2.23 2.20
N GLN A 51 10.32 -3.46 2.02
CA GLN A 51 8.86 -3.69 1.98
C GLN A 51 8.27 -3.73 3.40
N GLY A 52 8.77 -2.90 4.31
CA GLY A 52 8.33 -2.82 5.70
C GLY A 52 7.11 -1.91 5.88
N TRP A 53 6.60 -1.88 7.11
CA TRP A 53 5.47 -1.03 7.50
C TRP A 53 5.75 0.46 7.26
N PHE A 54 7.01 0.88 7.37
CA PHE A 54 7.43 2.28 7.19
C PHE A 54 7.20 2.79 5.77
N SER A 55 7.55 1.97 4.77
CA SER A 55 7.28 2.29 3.37
C SER A 55 5.78 2.26 3.09
N VAL A 56 5.03 1.32 3.67
CA VAL A 56 3.57 1.25 3.54
C VAL A 56 2.89 2.49 4.14
N ALA A 57 3.33 2.96 5.31
CA ALA A 57 2.81 4.16 5.95
C ALA A 57 2.98 5.40 5.06
N ASN A 58 4.16 5.57 4.47
CA ASN A 58 4.44 6.64 3.50
C ASN A 58 3.58 6.52 2.24
N ILE A 59 3.42 5.32 1.70
CA ILE A 59 2.58 5.05 0.53
C ILE A 59 1.12 5.39 0.81
N ILE A 60 0.59 5.00 1.97
CA ILE A 60 -0.79 5.33 2.38
C ILE A 60 -0.95 6.86 2.42
N LEU A 61 -0.05 7.58 3.07
CA LEU A 61 -0.19 9.03 3.18
C LEU A 61 -0.11 9.73 1.81
N HIS A 62 0.82 9.34 0.96
CA HIS A 62 0.88 9.85 -0.41
C HIS A 62 -0.37 9.50 -1.22
N LEU A 63 -0.90 8.28 -1.08
CA LEU A 63 -2.14 7.85 -1.71
C LEU A 63 -3.31 8.72 -1.26
N LEU A 64 -3.49 8.95 0.04
CA LEU A 64 -4.57 9.79 0.57
C LEU A 64 -4.44 11.24 0.07
N THR A 65 -3.23 11.78 0.00
CA THR A 65 -2.97 13.12 -0.57
C THR A 65 -3.40 13.19 -2.03
N ASN A 66 -2.98 12.22 -2.86
CA ASN A 66 -3.35 12.18 -4.27
C ASN A 66 -4.86 12.00 -4.47
N ILE A 67 -5.49 11.15 -3.68
CA ILE A 67 -6.95 10.95 -3.71
C ILE A 67 -7.66 12.25 -3.32
N LYS A 68 -7.17 12.97 -2.30
CA LYS A 68 -7.79 14.22 -1.87
C LYS A 68 -7.70 15.30 -2.95
N SER A 69 -6.58 15.40 -3.65
CA SER A 69 -6.41 16.33 -4.76
C SER A 69 -7.33 16.03 -5.94
N THR A 70 -7.52 14.74 -6.26
CA THR A 70 -8.36 14.32 -7.40
C THR A 70 -9.86 14.26 -7.04
N ARG A 71 -10.19 14.00 -5.78
CA ARG A 71 -11.56 13.87 -5.26
C ARG A 71 -11.71 14.68 -3.96
N PRO A 72 -11.79 16.03 -4.03
CA PRO A 72 -11.79 16.89 -2.85
C PRO A 72 -12.96 16.65 -1.89
N THR A 73 -14.08 16.12 -2.39
CA THR A 73 -15.29 15.82 -1.61
C THR A 73 -15.16 14.58 -0.74
N LEU A 74 -14.17 13.71 -0.99
CA LEU A 74 -13.98 12.49 -0.21
C LEU A 74 -13.52 12.84 1.21
N LYS A 75 -14.23 12.31 2.21
CA LYS A 75 -14.00 12.59 3.64
C LYS A 75 -13.37 11.42 4.38
N GLU A 76 -13.73 10.21 4.00
CA GLU A 76 -13.27 8.99 4.65
C GLU A 76 -13.02 7.87 3.65
N VAL A 77 -12.15 6.93 4.06
CA VAL A 77 -11.83 5.71 3.33
C VAL A 77 -11.86 4.50 4.25
N PHE A 78 -12.13 3.35 3.64
CA PHE A 78 -12.08 2.04 4.27
C PHE A 78 -10.97 1.26 3.58
N LEU A 79 -9.93 0.88 4.32
CA LEU A 79 -8.78 0.17 3.79
C LEU A 79 -8.99 -1.33 3.89
N LYS A 80 -8.44 -2.06 2.91
CA LYS A 80 -8.39 -3.52 2.93
C LYS A 80 -7.05 -4.00 2.39
N SER A 81 -6.42 -4.98 3.03
CA SER A 81 -5.21 -5.62 2.53
C SER A 81 -5.14 -7.11 2.84
N ASP A 82 -4.09 -7.76 2.34
CA ASP A 82 -3.71 -9.09 2.81
C ASP A 82 -3.05 -9.04 4.20
N ASN A 83 -2.77 -10.22 4.74
CA ASN A 83 -2.17 -10.42 6.07
C ASN A 83 -0.63 -10.32 6.09
N ALA A 84 0.01 -9.76 5.04
CA ALA A 84 1.46 -9.61 5.06
C ALA A 84 1.91 -8.69 6.20
N ALA A 85 3.05 -9.02 6.81
CA ALA A 85 3.56 -8.33 8.00
C ALA A 85 3.82 -6.83 7.82
N CYS A 86 3.95 -6.35 6.58
CA CYS A 86 4.11 -4.93 6.28
C CYS A 86 2.80 -4.14 6.38
N TYR A 87 1.66 -4.81 6.21
CA TYR A 87 0.33 -4.23 6.39
C TYR A 87 -0.23 -4.56 7.77
N HIS A 88 -0.22 -5.83 8.15
CA HIS A 88 -0.80 -6.30 9.39
C HIS A 88 0.23 -6.29 10.52
N CYS A 89 0.56 -5.10 11.01
CA CYS A 89 1.46 -4.95 12.15
C CYS A 89 1.05 -3.80 13.08
N THR A 90 1.55 -3.87 14.31
CA THR A 90 1.24 -2.88 15.34
C THR A 90 1.69 -1.48 14.95
N ASN A 91 2.87 -1.35 14.35
CA ASN A 91 3.42 -0.03 14.01
C ASN A 91 2.56 0.71 12.99
N LEU A 92 2.05 0.01 11.97
CA LEU A 92 1.19 0.64 10.95
C LEU A 92 -0.16 1.05 11.54
N LEU A 93 -0.80 0.18 12.32
CA LEU A 93 -2.07 0.51 12.99
C LEU A 93 -1.91 1.67 13.98
N ALA A 94 -0.82 1.66 14.75
CA ALA A 94 -0.49 2.74 15.67
C ALA A 94 -0.26 4.06 14.92
N PHE A 95 0.50 4.02 13.81
CA PHE A 95 0.73 5.19 12.97
C PHE A 95 -0.59 5.76 12.45
N ILE A 96 -1.48 4.93 11.91
CA ILE A 96 -2.79 5.40 11.44
C ILE A 96 -3.59 6.01 12.59
N GLN A 97 -3.71 5.32 13.73
CA GLN A 97 -4.46 5.80 14.89
C GLN A 97 -3.95 7.14 15.42
N GLN A 98 -2.63 7.30 15.56
CA GLN A 98 -2.04 8.51 16.12
C GLN A 98 -2.13 9.73 15.17
N ASN A 99 -2.22 9.49 13.86
CA ASN A 99 -2.14 10.54 12.85
C ASN A 99 -3.42 10.76 12.04
N ASN A 100 -4.47 9.96 12.28
CA ASN A 100 -5.70 9.98 11.48
C ASN A 100 -6.30 11.39 11.36
N GLY A 101 -6.28 12.17 12.45
CA GLY A 101 -6.77 13.56 12.45
C GLY A 101 -5.91 14.56 11.64
N GLN A 102 -4.68 14.19 11.28
CA GLN A 102 -3.78 14.98 10.44
C GLN A 102 -3.78 14.52 8.98
N PHE A 103 -4.37 13.37 8.67
CA PHE A 103 -4.44 12.87 7.31
C PHE A 103 -5.39 13.73 6.46
N PRO A 104 -5.11 13.89 5.15
CA PRO A 104 -5.99 14.64 4.25
C PRO A 104 -7.37 14.00 4.06
N ILE A 105 -7.49 12.70 4.37
CA ILE A 105 -8.71 11.90 4.36
C ILE A 105 -8.69 10.98 5.58
N LYS A 106 -9.80 10.90 6.31
CA LYS A 106 -9.92 10.04 7.48
C LYS A 106 -9.88 8.56 7.06
N VAL A 107 -9.07 7.75 7.73
CA VAL A 107 -9.13 6.29 7.63
C VAL A 107 -10.12 5.78 8.67
N ALA A 108 -11.32 5.36 8.25
CA ALA A 108 -12.36 4.93 9.18
C ALA A 108 -12.14 3.49 9.68
N GLU A 109 -11.72 2.60 8.78
CA GLU A 109 -11.55 1.18 9.05
C GLU A 109 -10.38 0.62 8.26
N TYR A 110 -9.70 -0.38 8.83
CA TYR A 110 -8.74 -1.19 8.12
C TYR A 110 -9.01 -2.68 8.35
N ASN A 111 -9.25 -3.37 7.24
CA ASN A 111 -9.64 -4.78 7.19
C ASN A 111 -8.57 -5.66 6.55
N PHE A 112 -8.44 -6.86 7.08
CA PHE A 112 -7.50 -7.87 6.59
C PHE A 112 -8.27 -9.08 6.05
N SER A 113 -7.82 -9.57 4.90
CA SER A 113 -8.44 -10.72 4.24
C SER A 113 -8.02 -12.02 4.92
N GLU A 114 -8.96 -12.95 5.12
CA GLU A 114 -8.61 -14.27 5.67
C GLU A 114 -7.61 -15.03 4.79
N ALA A 115 -6.84 -15.92 5.44
CA ALA A 115 -5.92 -16.80 4.74
C ALA A 115 -6.67 -17.57 3.64
N GLN A 116 -6.12 -17.59 2.43
CA GLN A 116 -6.68 -18.27 1.24
C GLN A 116 -7.96 -17.66 0.64
N SER A 117 -8.56 -16.65 1.26
CA SER A 117 -9.73 -15.91 0.74
C SER A 117 -9.38 -14.50 0.20
N GLY A 118 -8.09 -14.24 -0.04
CA GLY A 118 -7.56 -12.89 -0.28
C GLY A 118 -7.35 -12.47 -1.74
N LYS A 119 -7.80 -13.24 -2.73
CA LYS A 119 -7.70 -12.82 -4.14
C LYS A 119 -8.61 -11.61 -4.35
N ASP A 120 -8.03 -10.45 -4.59
CA ASP A 120 -8.76 -9.19 -4.70
C ASP A 120 -8.51 -8.47 -6.03
N LEU A 121 -9.15 -7.33 -6.22
CA LEU A 121 -8.94 -6.41 -7.33
C LEU A 121 -7.45 -6.07 -7.53
N CYS A 122 -6.69 -5.94 -6.45
CA CYS A 122 -5.25 -5.71 -6.49
C CYS A 122 -4.50 -6.85 -7.19
N ASP A 123 -4.86 -8.12 -6.96
CA ASP A 123 -4.19 -9.27 -7.61
C ASP A 123 -4.51 -9.31 -9.11
N SER A 124 -5.79 -9.11 -9.46
CA SER A 124 -6.23 -9.03 -10.86
C SER A 124 -5.50 -7.90 -11.59
N LYS A 125 -5.39 -6.73 -10.94
CA LYS A 125 -4.69 -5.59 -11.50
C LYS A 125 -3.19 -5.81 -11.63
N THR A 126 -2.59 -6.46 -10.64
CA THR A 126 -1.19 -6.89 -10.69
C THR A 126 -0.94 -7.77 -11.90
N GLY A 127 -1.81 -8.76 -12.16
CA GLY A 127 -1.73 -9.60 -13.34
C GLY A 127 -1.76 -8.78 -14.64
N SER A 128 -2.69 -7.84 -14.74
CA SER A 128 -2.83 -6.95 -15.90
C SER A 128 -1.57 -6.10 -16.12
N CYS A 129 -1.03 -5.51 -15.05
CA CYS A 129 0.21 -4.73 -15.08
C CYS A 129 1.41 -5.57 -15.49
N ARG A 130 1.56 -6.79 -14.96
CA ARG A 130 2.66 -7.70 -15.34
C ARG A 130 2.58 -8.07 -16.82
N MET A 131 1.39 -8.41 -17.31
CA MET A 131 1.21 -8.75 -18.73
C MET A 131 1.55 -7.58 -19.65
N HIS A 132 1.20 -6.35 -19.26
CA HIS A 132 1.57 -5.14 -20.00
C HIS A 132 3.09 -4.95 -20.06
N ILE A 133 3.78 -5.08 -18.92
CA ILE A 133 5.25 -5.01 -18.85
C ILE A 133 5.90 -6.10 -19.72
N TYR A 134 5.40 -7.34 -19.67
CA TYR A 134 5.95 -8.42 -20.50
C TYR A 134 5.74 -8.19 -22.00
N LYS A 135 4.60 -7.62 -22.41
CA LYS A 135 4.37 -7.24 -23.82
C LYS A 135 5.38 -6.20 -24.27
N TYR A 136 5.57 -5.14 -23.49
CA TYR A 136 6.57 -4.11 -23.75
C TYR A 136 7.98 -4.71 -23.90
N ALA A 137 8.35 -5.63 -23.00
CA ALA A 137 9.65 -6.28 -23.09
C ALA A 137 9.79 -7.20 -24.32
N ASN A 138 8.72 -7.90 -24.71
CA ASN A 138 8.70 -8.76 -25.89
C ASN A 138 8.83 -8.02 -27.22
N GLU A 139 8.74 -6.69 -27.22
CA GLU A 139 9.01 -5.83 -28.38
C GLU A 139 10.50 -5.49 -28.54
N GLY A 140 11.37 -5.99 -27.66
CA GLY A 140 12.81 -5.75 -27.72
C GLY A 140 13.36 -4.88 -26.59
N HIS A 141 12.55 -4.53 -25.60
CA HIS A 141 12.95 -3.69 -24.48
C HIS A 141 13.37 -4.49 -23.25
N ASP A 142 14.33 -3.98 -22.48
CA ASP A 142 14.75 -4.57 -21.22
C ASP A 142 14.13 -3.82 -20.03
N VAL A 143 13.59 -4.58 -19.07
CA VAL A 143 12.94 -4.06 -17.85
C VAL A 143 13.74 -4.52 -16.63
N LEU A 144 14.77 -3.75 -16.31
CA LEU A 144 15.82 -4.14 -15.36
C LEU A 144 15.75 -3.44 -13.99
N ASN A 145 15.16 -2.26 -13.96
CA ASN A 145 15.14 -1.38 -12.80
C ASN A 145 13.79 -0.66 -12.65
N PRO A 146 13.52 -0.03 -11.49
CA PRO A 146 12.26 0.69 -11.21
C PRO A 146 11.85 1.67 -12.31
N ARG A 147 12.81 2.41 -12.88
CA ARG A 147 12.57 3.40 -13.95
C ARG A 147 12.12 2.73 -15.25
N SER A 148 12.83 1.70 -15.69
CA SER A 148 12.42 0.91 -16.86
C SER A 148 11.07 0.21 -16.66
N MET A 149 10.75 -0.21 -15.43
CA MET A 149 9.45 -0.81 -15.10
C MET A 149 8.32 0.22 -15.15
N LYS A 150 8.55 1.44 -14.66
CA LYS A 150 7.61 2.55 -14.79
C LYS A 150 7.38 2.92 -16.26
N LEU A 151 8.45 3.05 -17.03
CA LEU A 151 8.38 3.31 -18.48
C LEU A 151 7.53 2.25 -19.20
N ALA A 152 7.75 0.97 -18.87
CA ALA A 152 6.95 -0.12 -19.41
C ALA A 152 5.47 -0.06 -18.98
N LEU A 153 5.17 0.37 -17.75
CA LEU A 153 3.79 0.54 -17.28
C LEU A 153 3.05 1.68 -17.96
N ASP A 154 3.77 2.75 -18.32
CA ASP A 154 3.21 3.96 -18.93
C ASP A 154 3.23 3.90 -20.47
N SER A 155 3.92 2.92 -21.07
CA SER A 155 4.00 2.75 -22.53
C SER A 155 2.61 2.52 -23.15
N TYR A 156 2.43 2.98 -24.39
CA TYR A 156 1.18 2.79 -25.16
C TYR A 156 -0.07 3.35 -24.49
N GLY A 157 0.05 4.43 -23.73
CA GLY A 157 -1.04 5.03 -22.96
C GLY A 157 -1.32 4.33 -21.62
N GLY A 158 -0.48 3.35 -21.26
CA GLY A 158 -0.50 2.64 -20.00
C GLY A 158 -1.66 1.67 -19.80
N VAL A 159 -1.74 1.11 -18.60
CA VAL A 159 -2.82 0.19 -18.22
C VAL A 159 -4.06 1.01 -17.83
N LYS A 160 -5.20 0.79 -18.50
CA LYS A 160 -6.46 1.53 -18.27
C LYS A 160 -6.76 1.75 -16.77
N GLY A 161 -7.04 2.99 -16.39
CA GLY A 161 -7.38 3.36 -15.01
C GLY A 161 -6.25 3.15 -14.00
N THR A 162 -4.99 3.16 -14.45
CA THR A 162 -3.81 2.94 -13.61
C THR A 162 -2.88 4.14 -13.70
N GLN A 163 -2.37 4.57 -12.56
CA GLN A 163 -1.31 5.56 -12.47
C GLN A 163 -0.11 4.92 -11.79
N SER A 164 1.09 5.18 -12.30
CA SER A 164 2.32 4.64 -11.73
C SER A 164 3.27 5.76 -11.31
N CYS A 165 3.99 5.53 -10.23
CA CYS A 165 5.06 6.42 -9.77
C CYS A 165 6.18 5.59 -9.13
N ILE A 166 7.38 6.15 -9.14
CA ILE A 166 8.51 5.61 -8.40
C ILE A 166 8.58 6.30 -7.06
N VAL A 167 8.82 5.53 -6.02
CA VAL A 167 8.94 6.03 -4.66
C VAL A 167 10.24 5.59 -4.03
N THR A 168 10.81 6.47 -3.22
CA THR A 168 11.99 6.20 -2.41
C THR A 168 11.68 6.54 -0.96
N VAL A 169 11.99 5.59 -0.08
CA VAL A 169 11.91 5.76 1.37
C VAL A 169 13.23 5.32 1.96
N ASN A 170 13.92 6.23 2.64
CA ASN A 170 15.15 5.90 3.33
C ASN A 170 14.85 5.04 4.57
N ALA A 171 15.33 3.80 4.59
CA ALA A 171 15.08 2.88 5.69
C ALA A 171 15.76 3.32 7.00
N ASP A 172 16.81 4.15 6.93
CA ASP A 172 17.50 4.67 8.11
C ASP A 172 16.65 5.70 8.88
N ASP A 173 15.63 6.26 8.22
CA ASP A 173 14.64 7.14 8.85
C ASP A 173 13.51 6.37 9.56
N GLU A 174 13.47 5.03 9.46
CA GLU A 174 12.44 4.23 10.12
C GLU A 174 12.53 4.42 11.65
N PRO A 175 11.45 4.88 12.31
CA PRO A 175 11.49 5.12 13.74
C PRO A 175 11.62 3.79 14.48
N LYS A 176 12.54 3.75 15.45
CA LYS A 176 12.63 2.64 16.40
C LYS A 176 11.46 2.76 17.37
N THR A 177 10.52 1.82 17.29
CA THR A 177 9.34 1.81 18.14
C THR A 177 9.29 0.54 18.99
N LYS A 178 8.81 0.66 20.23
CA LYS A 178 8.55 -0.51 21.12
C LYS A 178 7.05 -0.81 21.27
N ILE A 179 6.22 -0.29 20.38
CA ILE A 179 4.77 -0.42 20.46
C ILE A 179 4.36 -1.88 20.29
N ARG A 180 3.48 -2.35 21.18
CA ARG A 180 2.93 -3.70 21.12
C ARG A 180 1.42 -3.67 21.27
N MET A 181 0.75 -4.38 20.37
CA MET A 181 -0.66 -4.67 20.43
C MET A 181 -0.82 -6.18 20.65
N PRO A 182 -1.05 -6.62 21.91
CA PRO A 182 -1.19 -8.04 22.23
C PRO A 182 -2.30 -8.69 21.39
N GLY A 183 -2.01 -9.86 20.81
CA GLY A 183 -3.00 -10.62 20.05
C GLY A 183 -3.38 -10.03 18.70
N ILE A 184 -2.61 -9.06 18.15
CA ILE A 184 -2.88 -8.43 16.84
C ILE A 184 -3.20 -9.46 15.75
N SER A 185 -2.44 -10.56 15.69
CA SER A 185 -2.62 -11.63 14.69
C SER A 185 -3.96 -12.37 14.77
N THR A 186 -4.74 -12.16 15.83
CA THR A 186 -6.07 -12.76 16.01
C THR A 186 -7.21 -11.85 15.55
N TYR A 187 -6.91 -10.57 15.27
CA TYR A 187 -7.87 -9.57 14.84
C TYR A 187 -7.74 -9.34 13.33
N ASN A 188 -8.86 -9.14 12.64
CA ASN A 188 -8.90 -8.90 11.20
C ASN A 188 -9.52 -7.55 10.84
N ASN A 189 -10.23 -6.90 11.76
CA ASN A 189 -10.96 -5.66 11.48
C ASN A 189 -10.67 -4.64 12.57
N PHE A 190 -10.31 -3.44 12.16
CA PHE A 190 -9.90 -2.36 13.04
C PHE A 190 -10.65 -1.08 12.69
N ASN A 191 -11.51 -0.61 13.59
CA ASN A 191 -12.15 0.71 13.48
C ASN A 191 -11.35 1.74 14.26
N PHE A 192 -11.03 2.87 13.63
CA PHE A 192 -10.28 3.95 14.25
C PHE A 192 -11.23 4.99 14.84
N GLU A 193 -11.25 5.07 16.16
CA GLU A 193 -12.05 6.03 16.93
C GLU A 193 -11.13 7.07 17.59
N ASN A 194 -11.71 8.15 18.11
CA ASN A 194 -10.92 9.24 18.72
C ASN A 194 -10.04 8.74 19.90
N ASP A 195 -10.56 7.81 20.71
CA ASP A 195 -9.91 7.36 21.95
C ASP A 195 -9.15 6.03 21.81
N GLY A 196 -9.15 5.42 20.63
CA GLY A 196 -8.47 4.15 20.39
C GLY A 196 -8.98 3.38 19.18
N ILE A 197 -8.56 2.13 19.09
CA ILE A 197 -8.92 1.22 18.00
C ILE A 197 -9.88 0.18 18.54
N ILE A 198 -11.00 -0.07 17.85
CA ILE A 198 -11.87 -1.21 18.13
C ILE A 198 -11.46 -2.36 17.22
N ALA A 199 -10.86 -3.40 17.80
CA ALA A 199 -10.36 -4.57 17.08
C ALA A 199 -11.35 -5.75 17.16
N ARG A 200 -11.61 -6.42 16.05
CA ARG A 200 -12.50 -7.60 15.97
C ARG A 200 -11.84 -8.74 15.23
N LYS A 201 -12.21 -9.97 15.61
CA LYS A 201 -11.72 -11.20 14.96
C LYS A 201 -12.41 -11.47 13.63
N ALA A 202 -13.70 -11.16 13.53
CA ALA A 202 -14.52 -11.48 12.37
C ALA A 202 -15.56 -10.38 12.13
N TYR A 203 -15.22 -9.41 11.27
CA TYR A 203 -16.08 -8.31 10.84
C TYR A 203 -16.79 -7.63 12.02
N LYS A 204 -18.05 -7.21 11.85
CA LYS A 204 -18.88 -6.57 12.87
C LYS A 204 -19.51 -7.54 13.88
N VAL A 205 -18.93 -8.73 14.06
CA VAL A 205 -19.44 -9.70 15.04
C VAL A 205 -18.91 -9.35 16.44
N GLY A 206 -19.85 -9.06 17.34
CA GLY A 206 -19.58 -8.71 18.74
C GLY A 206 -19.16 -7.25 18.96
N GLU A 207 -19.09 -6.84 20.22
CA GLU A 207 -18.77 -5.46 20.61
C GLU A 207 -17.35 -5.05 20.18
N GLY A 208 -16.43 -6.02 20.12
CA GLY A 208 -15.02 -5.83 19.79
C GLY A 208 -14.15 -5.52 21.01
N HIS A 209 -12.84 -5.58 20.83
CA HIS A 209 -11.87 -5.28 21.87
C HIS A 209 -11.33 -3.86 21.69
N VAL A 210 -11.52 -3.01 22.70
CA VAL A 210 -11.05 -1.62 22.68
C VAL A 210 -9.58 -1.55 23.06
N ILE A 211 -8.77 -1.04 22.14
CA ILE A 211 -7.34 -0.84 22.30
C ILE A 211 -7.10 0.66 22.46
N LYS A 212 -6.92 1.10 23.70
CA LYS A 212 -6.79 2.52 24.04
C LYS A 212 -5.43 3.07 23.66
N THR A 213 -5.42 4.29 23.12
CA THR A 213 -4.21 5.01 22.70
C THR A 213 -3.24 5.25 23.86
N SER A 214 -3.75 5.56 25.05
CA SER A 214 -2.95 5.95 26.22
C SER A 214 -2.17 4.81 26.89
N THR A 215 -2.47 3.55 26.58
CA THR A 215 -1.93 2.38 27.32
C THR A 215 -0.88 1.58 26.55
N GLN A 216 -0.73 1.81 25.24
CA GLN A 216 0.16 0.99 24.39
C GLN A 216 1.23 1.77 23.63
N TYR A 217 1.13 3.10 23.55
CA TYR A 217 2.09 3.94 22.83
C TYR A 217 3.04 4.63 23.81
N SER A 218 4.17 4.00 24.12
CA SER A 218 5.24 4.67 24.88
C SER A 218 5.96 5.74 24.05
N GLU A 219 5.80 5.70 22.73
CA GLU A 219 6.47 6.56 21.75
C GLU A 219 5.46 7.02 20.69
N THR A 220 5.48 8.32 20.39
CA THR A 220 4.67 8.93 19.33
C THR A 220 5.34 8.75 17.97
N ILE A 221 4.61 8.17 17.02
CA ILE A 221 4.99 8.09 15.61
C ILE A 221 4.25 9.23 14.89
N SER A 222 4.81 10.43 14.80
CA SER A 222 4.12 11.56 14.13
C SER A 222 4.25 11.51 12.59
N VAL A 223 3.32 12.15 11.89
CA VAL A 223 3.39 12.35 10.43
C VAL A 223 4.72 12.98 10.02
N GLU A 224 5.19 14.02 10.71
CA GLU A 224 6.43 14.72 10.29
C GLU A 224 7.67 13.83 10.41
N ARG A 225 7.64 12.86 11.32
CA ARG A 225 8.72 11.87 11.47
C ARG A 225 8.68 10.80 10.39
N VAL A 226 7.49 10.44 9.92
CA VAL A 226 7.30 9.32 8.99
C VAL A 226 7.28 9.75 7.54
N TYR A 227 6.65 10.88 7.22
CA TYR A 227 6.44 11.31 5.84
C TYR A 227 7.74 11.84 5.23
N LYS A 228 8.44 10.93 4.55
CA LYS A 228 9.76 11.12 3.94
C LYS A 228 9.78 10.57 2.51
N LEU A 229 8.61 10.50 1.88
CA LEU A 229 8.45 9.88 0.57
C LEU A 229 8.94 10.82 -0.53
N GLU A 230 10.00 10.41 -1.22
CA GLU A 230 10.38 11.01 -2.49
C GLU A 230 9.60 10.32 -3.62
N VAL A 231 9.00 11.11 -4.52
CA VAL A 231 8.15 10.60 -5.60
C VAL A 231 8.66 11.11 -6.95
N SER A 232 8.90 10.20 -7.89
CA SER A 232 9.17 10.51 -9.29
C SER A 232 8.03 10.02 -10.18
N TYR A 233 7.52 10.95 -10.98
CA TYR A 233 6.58 10.67 -12.08
C TYR A 233 7.28 10.62 -13.46
N LEU A 234 8.58 10.89 -13.48
CA LEU A 234 9.45 10.63 -14.64
C LEU A 234 9.71 9.12 -14.71
#